data_AF-A0A8T3PGN3-F1
#
_entry.id   AF-A0A8T3PGN3-F1
#
_cell.length_a   1.000
_cell.length_b   1.000
_cell.length_c   1.000
_cell.angle_alpha   90.00
_cell.angle_beta   90.00
_cell.angle_gamma   90.00
#
_symmetry.space_group_name_H-M   'P 1'
#
loop_
_entity.id
_entity.type
_entity.pdbx_description
1 polymer ?
#
loop_
_entity_poly.entity_id
_entity_poly.type
_entity_poly.pdbx_seq_one_letter_code
_entity_poly.pdbx_strand_id
1 'polypeptide(L)'
;RINLEREELGLSLYANPRNSGAGSLRQIDPTVTASRRLSAWFYVLIEEPGAPGGNAPGEVVQHQSAALDRLGALGFPVEPHHASDLDMDGAIEFLERWREPRHDLAYETDGVVVKVDAFDQQRRLGMVSRAPRWAIAYKFPPEQVETVVEDIVPYVGRTGTLTPVAHLRPTKVAGSTVARATLHNLDEVRRKDIRIGDQVVLQKAGDVIPEVVRALVDRRTGSEREFEMPARCPVCDTPVARDPDAVRHYCPNLACPARVGQEFGHFAGRGGMDIDGAGWAVLSQLLERGMVRTRGDFYRLDVEQLETLDRYARKSAENLHAAIQRSRRRPLERIVAALGIPQVGWTTATDLAAWLTEQLPPRDGEPMSGPTGWLARAAQFLAEVATERPERFEAVTGVGPNVAASLAQYFSGSGRHVLLDLAEAGVEPELPAPRSSADGAGPLAGKSVVVTGTLEGYDRQAAEDAIRAAGGKAASSVSRKTHFLLAGENAGSKLAKAQELGVTVLDEEAFRRLLAGESAEA
;
A
#
# COMPACT_ATOMS: atom_id res chain seq x y z
N ARG A 1 13.54 -29.10 -13.88
CA ARG A 1 13.40 -29.02 -15.36
C ARG A 1 13.59 -27.61 -15.89
N ILE A 2 12.63 -26.68 -15.73
CA ILE A 2 12.71 -25.32 -16.34
C ILE A 2 14.02 -24.61 -16.02
N ASN A 3 14.50 -24.67 -14.78
CA ASN A 3 15.77 -24.04 -14.42
C ASN A 3 16.98 -24.73 -15.08
N LEU A 4 16.96 -26.05 -15.27
CA LEU A 4 18.04 -26.77 -15.99
C LEU A 4 18.08 -26.31 -17.45
N GLU A 5 16.92 -26.26 -18.13
CA GLU A 5 16.82 -25.76 -19.51
C GLU A 5 17.30 -24.29 -19.62
N ARG A 6 17.00 -23.46 -18.62
CA ARG A 6 17.47 -22.07 -18.58
C ARG A 6 18.97 -21.97 -18.36
N GLU A 7 19.52 -22.82 -17.50
CA GLU A 7 20.96 -22.90 -17.23
C GLU A 7 21.74 -23.31 -18.50
N GLU A 8 21.28 -24.33 -19.21
CA GLU A 8 21.85 -24.77 -20.50
C GLU A 8 21.83 -23.66 -21.55
N LEU A 9 20.80 -22.81 -21.53
CA LEU A 9 20.66 -21.64 -22.41
C LEU A 9 21.38 -20.38 -21.89
N GLY A 10 22.09 -20.44 -20.77
CA GLY A 10 22.77 -19.30 -20.16
C GLY A 10 21.82 -18.20 -19.65
N LEU A 11 20.55 -18.53 -19.40
CA LEU A 11 19.52 -17.63 -18.92
C LEU A 11 19.44 -17.62 -17.39
N SER A 12 19.05 -16.47 -16.81
CA SER A 12 18.84 -16.35 -15.37
C SER A 12 17.82 -17.37 -14.86
N LEU A 13 18.14 -18.11 -13.80
CA LEU A 13 17.22 -19.07 -13.21
C LEU A 13 16.01 -18.40 -12.56
N TYR A 14 14.88 -19.08 -12.51
CA TYR A 14 13.78 -18.66 -11.65
C TYR A 14 14.11 -18.97 -10.19
N ALA A 15 13.79 -18.03 -9.31
CA ALA A 15 13.97 -18.21 -7.87
C ALA A 15 13.05 -19.31 -7.32
N ASN A 16 11.74 -19.20 -7.50
CA ASN A 16 10.78 -20.15 -6.95
C ASN A 16 9.67 -20.50 -7.96
N PRO A 17 8.85 -21.52 -7.65
CA PRO A 17 7.71 -21.92 -8.48
C PRO A 17 6.78 -20.76 -8.80
N ARG A 18 6.53 -19.82 -7.86
CA ARG A 18 5.73 -18.61 -8.11
C ARG A 18 6.30 -17.74 -9.23
N ASN A 19 7.60 -17.46 -9.21
CA ASN A 19 8.26 -16.69 -10.28
C ASN A 19 8.26 -17.45 -11.61
N SER A 20 8.50 -18.76 -11.56
CA SER A 20 8.49 -19.60 -12.77
C SER A 20 7.09 -19.68 -13.38
N GLY A 21 6.03 -19.76 -12.58
CA GLY A 21 4.63 -19.76 -13.01
C GLY A 21 4.23 -18.44 -13.66
N ALA A 22 4.52 -17.31 -13.00
CA ALA A 22 4.25 -15.98 -13.56
C ALA A 22 5.03 -15.74 -14.86
N GLY A 23 6.31 -16.10 -14.90
CA GLY A 23 7.14 -15.99 -16.09
C GLY A 23 6.68 -16.90 -17.22
N SER A 24 6.19 -18.10 -16.90
CA SER A 24 5.64 -19.04 -17.87
C SER A 24 4.31 -18.59 -18.47
N LEU A 25 3.44 -17.94 -17.67
CA LEU A 25 2.14 -17.46 -18.13
C LEU A 25 2.22 -16.16 -18.93
N ARG A 26 3.16 -15.26 -18.58
CA ARG A 26 3.34 -13.94 -19.20
C ARG A 26 4.26 -14.00 -20.43
N GLN A 27 3.93 -14.85 -21.38
CA GLN A 27 4.64 -14.97 -22.66
C GLN A 27 3.84 -14.32 -23.77
N ILE A 28 4.52 -13.59 -24.66
CA ILE A 28 3.89 -13.03 -25.87
C ILE A 28 3.50 -14.17 -26.81
N ASP A 29 4.38 -15.16 -26.95
CA ASP A 29 4.12 -16.36 -27.73
C ASP A 29 3.48 -17.44 -26.83
N PRO A 30 2.20 -17.81 -27.06
CA PRO A 30 1.52 -18.81 -26.24
C PRO A 30 2.11 -20.22 -26.38
N THR A 31 2.87 -20.51 -27.43
CA THR A 31 3.54 -21.81 -27.59
C THR A 31 4.62 -22.02 -26.53
N VAL A 32 5.25 -20.94 -26.08
CA VAL A 32 6.19 -20.98 -24.95
C VAL A 32 5.43 -21.41 -23.71
N THR A 33 4.29 -20.80 -23.40
CA THR A 33 3.43 -21.19 -22.27
C THR A 33 3.00 -22.66 -22.38
N ALA A 34 2.59 -23.12 -23.56
CA ALA A 34 2.17 -24.50 -23.80
C ALA A 34 3.30 -25.53 -23.56
N SER A 35 4.56 -25.15 -23.80
CA SER A 35 5.73 -25.99 -23.48
C SER A 35 6.01 -26.09 -21.96
N ARG A 36 5.42 -25.19 -21.17
CA ARG A 36 5.51 -25.19 -19.71
C ARG A 36 4.38 -26.07 -19.19
N ARG A 37 4.70 -27.01 -18.31
CA ARG A 37 3.72 -27.92 -17.68
C ARG A 37 2.98 -27.19 -16.56
N LEU A 38 2.28 -26.10 -16.90
CA LEU A 38 1.49 -25.34 -15.95
C LEU A 38 0.25 -26.15 -15.54
N SER A 39 -0.12 -26.00 -14.28
CA SER A 39 -1.34 -26.55 -13.69
C SER A 39 -1.99 -25.47 -12.85
N ALA A 40 -3.27 -25.60 -12.56
CA ALA A 40 -4.05 -24.61 -11.83
C ALA A 40 -4.95 -25.28 -10.81
N TRP A 41 -5.18 -24.60 -9.69
CA TRP A 41 -6.20 -24.93 -8.71
C TRP A 41 -7.18 -23.75 -8.61
N PHE A 42 -8.47 -24.04 -8.61
CA PHE A 42 -9.53 -23.04 -8.50
C PHE A 42 -10.15 -23.10 -7.11
N TYR A 43 -10.40 -21.94 -6.51
CA TYR A 43 -10.72 -21.85 -5.07
C TYR A 43 -11.79 -20.79 -4.72
N VAL A 44 -12.34 -20.09 -5.71
CA VAL A 44 -13.44 -19.13 -5.57
C VAL A 44 -14.38 -19.31 -6.76
N LEU A 45 -15.67 -19.39 -6.48
CA LEU A 45 -16.74 -19.34 -7.47
C LEU A 45 -17.50 -18.02 -7.27
N ILE A 46 -17.70 -17.27 -8.35
CA ILE A 46 -18.53 -16.06 -8.36
C ILE A 46 -19.72 -16.37 -9.26
N GLU A 47 -20.91 -16.44 -8.67
CA GLU A 47 -22.16 -16.60 -9.40
C GLU A 47 -22.97 -15.31 -9.30
N GLU A 48 -23.41 -14.78 -10.44
CA GLU A 48 -24.33 -13.66 -10.50
C GLU A 48 -25.76 -14.20 -10.65
N PRO A 49 -26.64 -14.02 -9.63
CA PRO A 49 -28.03 -14.43 -9.73
C PRO A 49 -28.72 -13.77 -10.92
N GLY A 50 -29.32 -14.56 -11.82
CA GLY A 50 -30.10 -14.03 -12.94
C GLY A 50 -29.28 -13.53 -14.14
N ALA A 51 -27.98 -13.81 -14.20
CA ALA A 51 -27.20 -13.63 -15.42
C ALA A 51 -27.76 -14.51 -16.57
N PRO A 52 -27.62 -14.12 -17.86
CA PRO A 52 -28.06 -14.96 -18.98
C PRO A 52 -27.35 -16.32 -18.97
N GLY A 53 -28.10 -17.40 -18.71
CA GLY A 53 -27.53 -18.74 -18.54
C GLY A 53 -26.97 -19.05 -17.14
N GLY A 54 -27.15 -18.14 -16.17
CA GLY A 54 -26.80 -18.33 -14.77
C GLY A 54 -27.90 -19.03 -13.97
N ASN A 55 -27.53 -19.55 -12.80
CA ASN A 55 -28.45 -20.23 -11.89
C ASN A 55 -29.54 -19.27 -11.39
N ALA A 56 -30.72 -19.81 -11.07
CA ALA A 56 -31.76 -19.02 -10.40
C ALA A 56 -31.27 -18.53 -9.03
N PRO A 57 -31.82 -17.44 -8.45
CA PRO A 57 -31.36 -16.90 -7.16
C PRO A 57 -31.35 -17.90 -5.99
N GLY A 58 -32.17 -18.95 -6.02
CA GLY A 58 -32.20 -20.03 -5.03
C GLY A 58 -31.25 -21.20 -5.32
N GLU A 59 -30.54 -21.18 -6.44
CA GLU A 59 -29.64 -22.23 -6.92
C GLU A 59 -28.16 -21.82 -6.83
N VAL A 60 -27.87 -20.61 -6.35
CA VAL A 60 -26.50 -20.12 -6.12
C VAL A 60 -25.96 -20.73 -4.83
N VAL A 61 -24.71 -21.20 -4.87
CA VAL A 61 -24.06 -21.78 -3.69
C VAL A 61 -23.92 -20.75 -2.58
N GLN A 62 -24.19 -21.17 -1.34
CA GLN A 62 -24.17 -20.28 -0.17
C GLN A 62 -22.96 -20.53 0.76
N HIS A 63 -22.15 -21.53 0.45
CA HIS A 63 -21.01 -21.97 1.26
C HIS A 63 -19.76 -22.14 0.39
N GLN A 64 -18.60 -21.82 0.95
CA GLN A 64 -17.30 -21.97 0.28
C GLN A 64 -17.00 -23.44 -0.02
N SER A 65 -17.33 -24.36 0.89
CA SER A 65 -17.28 -25.81 0.70
C SER A 65 -18.08 -26.26 -0.53
N ALA A 66 -19.37 -25.91 -0.58
CA ALA A 66 -20.25 -26.19 -1.72
C ALA A 66 -19.75 -25.54 -3.03
N ALA A 67 -19.10 -24.37 -2.95
CA ALA A 67 -18.48 -23.74 -4.11
C ALA A 67 -17.30 -24.55 -4.67
N LEU A 68 -16.48 -25.16 -3.80
CA LEU A 68 -15.41 -26.06 -4.21
C LEU A 68 -15.97 -27.33 -4.87
N ASP A 69 -17.00 -27.94 -4.29
CA ASP A 69 -17.67 -29.09 -4.88
C ASP A 69 -18.26 -28.78 -6.25
N ARG A 70 -18.91 -27.61 -6.39
CA ARG A 70 -19.47 -27.13 -7.65
C ARG A 70 -18.39 -26.91 -8.71
N LEU A 71 -17.25 -26.30 -8.35
CA LEU A 71 -16.10 -26.15 -9.25
C LEU A 71 -15.59 -27.51 -9.73
N GLY A 72 -15.44 -28.47 -8.82
CA GLY A 72 -15.06 -29.85 -9.15
C GLY A 72 -16.05 -30.52 -10.09
N ALA A 73 -17.36 -30.40 -9.84
CA ALA A 73 -18.41 -30.94 -10.69
C ALA A 73 -18.45 -30.31 -12.09
N LEU A 74 -18.02 -29.04 -12.22
CA LEU A 74 -17.87 -28.34 -13.50
C LEU A 74 -16.57 -28.72 -14.25
N GLY A 75 -15.72 -29.56 -13.66
CA GLY A 75 -14.45 -30.01 -14.25
C GLY A 75 -13.27 -29.08 -14.00
N PHE A 76 -13.43 -28.06 -13.14
CA PHE A 76 -12.30 -27.25 -12.70
C PHE A 76 -11.49 -28.03 -11.65
N PRO A 77 -10.15 -28.11 -11.78
CA PRO A 77 -9.33 -28.72 -10.75
C PRO A 77 -9.44 -27.97 -9.42
N VAL A 78 -9.80 -28.69 -8.37
CA VAL A 78 -9.83 -28.20 -6.98
C VAL A 78 -8.79 -28.96 -6.17
N GLU A 79 -8.05 -28.25 -5.33
CA GLU A 79 -6.98 -28.84 -4.53
C GLU A 79 -7.59 -29.90 -3.58
N PRO A 80 -7.18 -31.17 -3.63
CA PRO A 80 -7.87 -32.27 -2.95
C PRO A 80 -7.68 -32.29 -1.44
N HIS A 81 -6.68 -31.59 -0.90
CA HIS A 81 -6.35 -31.57 0.50
C HIS A 81 -7.02 -30.39 1.23
N HIS A 82 -8.32 -30.17 1.00
CA HIS A 82 -9.12 -29.21 1.76
C HIS A 82 -10.02 -29.93 2.78
N ALA A 83 -10.50 -29.19 3.78
CA ALA A 83 -11.45 -29.68 4.76
C ALA A 83 -12.53 -28.62 5.05
N SER A 84 -13.76 -29.07 5.29
CA SER A 84 -14.93 -28.27 5.65
C SER A 84 -15.52 -28.74 6.97
N ASP A 85 -16.57 -28.06 7.45
CA ASP A 85 -17.29 -28.41 8.69
C ASP A 85 -16.40 -28.48 9.93
N LEU A 86 -15.35 -27.65 9.96
CA LEU A 86 -14.43 -27.55 11.08
C LEU A 86 -14.87 -26.44 12.04
N ASP A 87 -14.78 -26.73 13.34
CA ASP A 87 -14.70 -25.70 14.36
C ASP A 87 -13.25 -25.17 14.47
N MET A 88 -13.00 -24.30 15.46
CA MET A 88 -11.68 -23.69 15.64
C MET A 88 -10.60 -24.73 15.97
N ASP A 89 -10.92 -25.72 16.80
CA ASP A 89 -9.98 -26.77 17.19
C ASP A 89 -9.66 -27.68 16.00
N GLY A 90 -10.68 -28.05 15.22
CA GLY A 90 -10.50 -28.80 13.97
C GLY A 90 -9.68 -28.05 12.93
N ALA A 91 -9.86 -26.72 12.83
CA ALA A 91 -9.02 -25.89 11.98
C ALA A 91 -7.55 -25.88 12.45
N ILE A 92 -7.29 -25.76 13.76
CA ILE A 92 -5.94 -25.83 14.33
C ILE A 92 -5.29 -27.20 14.07
N GLU A 93 -6.03 -28.29 14.28
CA GLU A 93 -5.55 -29.64 14.00
C GLU A 93 -5.21 -29.83 12.52
N PHE A 94 -6.03 -29.27 11.62
CA PHE A 94 -5.76 -29.30 10.20
C PHE A 94 -4.46 -28.56 9.85
N LEU A 95 -4.23 -27.39 10.45
CA LEU A 95 -3.00 -26.62 10.27
C LEU A 95 -1.76 -27.40 10.73
N GLU A 96 -1.80 -27.99 11.93
CA GLU A 96 -0.68 -28.77 12.45
C GLU A 96 -0.43 -30.05 11.63
N ARG A 97 -1.48 -30.72 11.17
CA ARG A 97 -1.37 -31.91 10.31
C ARG A 97 -0.62 -31.63 9.01
N TRP A 98 -0.80 -30.43 8.44
CA TRP A 98 -0.15 -30.04 7.19
C TRP A 98 1.21 -29.36 7.36
N ARG A 99 1.72 -29.27 8.59
CA ARG A 99 3.01 -28.64 8.86
C ARG A 99 4.19 -29.38 8.23
N GLU A 100 4.27 -30.70 8.26
CA GLU A 100 5.39 -31.43 7.63
C GLU A 100 5.02 -32.02 6.26
N PRO A 101 3.85 -32.67 6.09
CA PRO A 101 3.48 -33.33 4.83
C PRO A 101 3.39 -32.40 3.61
N ARG A 102 3.29 -31.07 3.80
CA ARG A 102 3.32 -30.11 2.69
C ARG A 102 4.57 -30.24 1.81
N HIS A 103 5.68 -30.73 2.36
CA HIS A 103 6.94 -30.90 1.65
C HIS A 103 6.93 -32.07 0.67
N ASP A 104 5.97 -32.98 0.81
CA ASP A 104 5.78 -34.15 -0.06
C ASP A 104 4.83 -33.87 -1.24
N LEU A 105 4.21 -32.69 -1.27
CA LEU A 105 3.33 -32.27 -2.37
C LEU A 105 4.14 -32.07 -3.66
N ALA A 106 3.49 -32.30 -4.81
CA ALA A 106 4.09 -32.08 -6.13
C ALA A 106 4.29 -30.58 -6.47
N TYR A 107 3.92 -29.67 -5.57
CA TYR A 107 4.06 -28.23 -5.70
C TYR A 107 4.42 -27.61 -4.34
N GLU A 108 5.03 -26.43 -4.37
CA GLU A 108 5.39 -25.68 -3.17
C GLU A 108 4.18 -24.90 -2.63
N THR A 109 3.98 -24.93 -1.31
CA THR A 109 2.99 -24.11 -0.60
C THR A 109 3.62 -23.46 0.63
N ASP A 110 3.22 -22.22 0.91
CA ASP A 110 3.71 -21.42 2.03
C ASP A 110 2.78 -21.44 3.25
N GLY A 111 1.64 -22.12 3.15
CA GLY A 111 0.64 -22.12 4.20
C GLY A 111 -0.68 -22.78 3.82
N VAL A 112 -1.68 -22.50 4.64
CA VAL A 112 -3.08 -22.89 4.47
C VAL A 112 -3.94 -21.63 4.54
N VAL A 113 -4.99 -21.56 3.72
CA VAL A 113 -5.96 -20.46 3.80
C VAL A 113 -7.17 -20.92 4.60
N VAL A 114 -7.45 -20.27 5.72
CA VAL A 114 -8.64 -20.49 6.53
C VAL A 114 -9.69 -19.47 6.09
N LYS A 115 -10.92 -19.94 5.81
CA LYS A 115 -12.04 -19.11 5.37
C LYS A 115 -13.27 -19.41 6.20
N VAL A 116 -14.07 -18.38 6.50
CA VAL A 116 -15.44 -18.57 6.98
C VAL A 116 -16.26 -19.23 5.87
N ASP A 117 -16.93 -20.33 6.16
CA ASP A 117 -17.57 -21.14 5.12
C ASP A 117 -18.81 -20.46 4.52
N ALA A 118 -19.70 -19.92 5.35
CA ALA A 118 -20.96 -19.34 4.92
C ALA A 118 -20.79 -17.94 4.29
N PHE A 119 -21.34 -17.74 3.08
CA PHE A 119 -21.18 -16.50 2.31
C PHE A 119 -21.93 -15.30 2.88
N ASP A 120 -23.03 -15.51 3.61
CA ASP A 120 -23.71 -14.44 4.33
C ASP A 120 -22.81 -13.85 5.44
N GLN A 121 -22.07 -14.70 6.15
CA GLN A 121 -21.09 -14.28 7.14
C GLN A 121 -19.91 -13.57 6.48
N GLN A 122 -19.41 -14.06 5.33
CA GLN A 122 -18.37 -13.36 4.57
C GLN A 122 -18.81 -11.95 4.16
N ARG A 123 -20.05 -11.79 3.67
CA ARG A 123 -20.63 -10.47 3.32
C ARG A 123 -20.72 -9.55 4.54
N ARG A 124 -21.14 -10.07 5.70
CA ARG A 124 -21.21 -9.32 6.96
C ARG A 124 -19.82 -8.89 7.46
N LEU A 125 -18.82 -9.74 7.30
CA LEU A 125 -17.43 -9.47 7.72
C LEU A 125 -16.75 -8.46 6.79
N GLY A 126 -17.06 -8.46 5.49
CA GLY A 126 -16.55 -7.47 4.54
C GLY A 126 -15.04 -7.54 4.31
N MET A 127 -14.45 -6.42 3.91
CA MET A 127 -13.02 -6.29 3.60
C MET A 127 -12.40 -5.04 4.23
N VAL A 128 -11.13 -5.12 4.60
CA VAL A 128 -10.26 -3.95 4.82
C VAL A 128 -9.58 -3.55 3.51
N SER A 129 -8.86 -2.42 3.49
CA SER A 129 -8.31 -1.78 2.28
C SER A 129 -7.62 -2.69 1.26
N ARG A 130 -7.05 -3.83 1.68
CA ARG A 130 -6.37 -4.79 0.81
C ARG A 130 -6.63 -6.27 1.13
N ALA A 131 -7.54 -6.60 2.05
CA ALA A 131 -7.74 -7.99 2.49
C ALA A 131 -9.17 -8.24 3.02
N PRO A 132 -9.76 -9.43 2.77
CA PRO A 132 -11.03 -9.81 3.38
C PRO A 132 -10.88 -10.03 4.90
N ARG A 133 -11.93 -9.74 5.67
CA ARG A 133 -11.96 -10.03 7.13
C ARG A 133 -12.35 -11.48 7.44
N TRP A 134 -12.90 -12.19 6.46
CA TRP A 134 -13.42 -13.54 6.57
C TRP A 134 -12.45 -14.63 6.10
N ALA A 135 -11.23 -14.27 5.70
CA ALA A 135 -10.20 -15.22 5.32
C ALA A 135 -8.82 -14.79 5.81
N ILE A 136 -7.99 -15.76 6.19
CA ILE A 136 -6.61 -15.54 6.60
C ILE A 136 -5.70 -16.58 5.96
N ALA A 137 -4.56 -16.14 5.44
CA ALA A 137 -3.48 -17.04 5.04
C ALA A 137 -2.63 -17.37 6.28
N TYR A 138 -2.78 -18.56 6.82
CA TYR A 138 -1.94 -19.10 7.87
C TYR A 138 -0.64 -19.60 7.24
N LYS A 139 0.41 -18.78 7.33
CA LYS A 139 1.74 -19.13 6.82
C LYS A 139 2.48 -19.99 7.82
N PHE A 140 3.11 -21.05 7.34
CA PHE A 140 4.00 -21.84 8.17
C PHE A 140 5.29 -21.07 8.46
N PRO A 141 6.02 -21.43 9.54
CA PRO A 141 7.28 -20.76 9.85
C PRO A 141 8.21 -20.75 8.64
N PRO A 142 8.75 -19.59 8.25
CA PRO A 142 9.57 -19.49 7.06
C PRO A 142 10.85 -20.31 7.25
N GLU A 143 11.36 -20.85 6.15
CA GLU A 143 12.66 -21.50 6.11
C GLU A 143 13.75 -20.55 6.65
N GLN A 144 14.46 -21.00 7.68
CA GLN A 144 15.59 -20.28 8.26
C GLN A 144 16.88 -20.88 7.70
N VAL A 145 17.74 -20.01 7.18
CA VAL A 145 19.09 -20.40 6.74
C VAL A 145 20.13 -19.57 7.45
N GLU A 146 21.37 -20.05 7.47
CA GLU A 146 22.50 -19.33 8.02
C GLU A 146 23.28 -18.62 6.88
N THR A 147 23.71 -17.39 7.12
CA THR A 147 24.61 -16.65 6.22
C THR A 147 25.53 -15.73 7.02
N VAL A 148 26.45 -15.03 6.36
CA VAL A 148 27.38 -14.08 6.98
C VAL A 148 26.98 -12.66 6.62
N VAL A 149 26.99 -11.75 7.60
CA VAL A 149 26.92 -10.30 7.39
C VAL A 149 28.30 -9.83 6.98
N GLU A 150 28.50 -9.57 5.69
CA GLU A 150 29.79 -9.11 5.16
C GLU A 150 30.01 -7.61 5.43
N ASP A 151 28.93 -6.83 5.38
CA ASP A 151 28.95 -5.40 5.70
C ASP A 151 27.55 -4.90 6.11
N ILE A 152 27.49 -3.72 6.72
CA ILE A 152 26.23 -3.00 6.98
C ILE A 152 26.35 -1.61 6.39
N VAL A 153 25.53 -1.33 5.37
CA VAL A 153 25.57 -0.07 4.63
C VAL A 153 24.30 0.75 4.91
N PRO A 154 24.42 2.01 5.34
CA PRO A 154 23.27 2.89 5.49
C PRO A 154 22.68 3.30 4.13
N TYR A 155 21.40 3.01 3.94
CA TYR A 155 20.62 3.46 2.80
C TYR A 155 19.87 4.76 3.13
N VAL A 156 20.02 5.80 2.31
CA VAL A 156 19.33 7.09 2.49
C VAL A 156 17.98 7.06 1.77
N GLY A 157 16.89 6.99 2.54
CA GLY A 157 15.53 7.02 2.01
C GLY A 157 15.06 8.42 1.59
N ARG A 158 13.86 8.49 1.00
CA ARG A 158 13.20 9.73 0.52
C ARG A 158 13.19 10.87 1.54
N THR A 159 12.78 10.59 2.77
CA THR A 159 12.72 11.58 3.84
C THR A 159 14.09 11.96 4.39
N GLY A 160 15.16 11.30 3.94
CA GLY A 160 16.51 11.42 4.45
C GLY A 160 16.87 10.39 5.52
N THR A 161 15.94 9.53 5.97
CA THR A 161 16.23 8.47 6.94
C THR A 161 17.39 7.59 6.47
N LEU A 162 18.40 7.38 7.32
CA LEU A 162 19.44 6.39 7.10
C LEU A 162 18.96 5.05 7.69
N THR A 163 18.70 4.09 6.82
CA THR A 163 18.26 2.74 7.17
C THR A 163 19.45 1.78 7.03
N PRO A 164 19.90 1.10 8.10
CA PRO A 164 20.97 0.11 7.97
C PRO A 164 20.49 -1.10 7.17
N VAL A 165 21.28 -1.51 6.17
CA VAL A 165 21.02 -2.68 5.34
C VAL A 165 22.20 -3.63 5.46
N ALA A 166 21.94 -4.86 5.90
CA ALA A 166 22.92 -5.92 5.91
C ALA A 166 23.23 -6.34 4.48
N HIS A 167 24.50 -6.29 4.11
CA HIS A 167 25.05 -6.93 2.93
C HIS A 167 25.49 -8.32 3.34
N LEU A 168 24.81 -9.32 2.79
CA LEU A 168 24.94 -10.72 3.20
C LEU A 168 25.69 -11.49 2.13
N ARG A 169 26.44 -12.50 2.57
CA ARG A 169 26.94 -13.52 1.65
C ARG A 169 25.75 -14.14 0.90
N PRO A 170 25.72 -14.09 -0.45
CA PRO A 170 24.56 -14.55 -1.22
C PRO A 170 24.16 -15.99 -0.87
N THR A 171 22.95 -16.17 -0.35
CA THR A 171 22.45 -17.48 0.12
C THR A 171 21.02 -17.70 -0.37
N LYS A 172 20.66 -18.94 -0.73
CA LYS A 172 19.29 -19.30 -1.13
C LYS A 172 18.40 -19.41 0.11
N VAL A 173 17.23 -18.75 0.07
CA VAL A 173 16.17 -18.83 1.09
C VAL A 173 14.84 -18.92 0.39
N ALA A 174 14.03 -19.95 0.64
CA ALA A 174 12.73 -20.14 -0.02
C ALA A 174 12.81 -19.89 -1.55
N GLY A 175 13.74 -20.60 -2.19
CA GLY A 175 14.01 -20.57 -3.64
C GLY A 175 14.83 -19.38 -4.18
N SER A 176 14.82 -18.19 -3.54
CA SER A 176 15.57 -17.03 -4.09
C SER A 176 16.91 -16.80 -3.40
N THR A 177 17.92 -16.38 -4.16
CA THR A 177 19.16 -15.86 -3.59
C THR A 177 18.92 -14.51 -2.93
N VAL A 178 19.23 -14.40 -1.64
CA VAL A 178 19.23 -13.16 -0.87
C VAL A 178 20.67 -12.72 -0.64
N ALA A 179 20.96 -11.46 -0.96
CA ALA A 179 22.25 -10.82 -0.69
C ALA A 179 22.11 -9.55 0.16
N ARG A 180 20.87 -9.11 0.44
CA ARG A 180 20.60 -7.90 1.22
C ARG A 180 19.36 -8.09 2.09
N ALA A 181 19.40 -7.58 3.31
CA ALA A 181 18.26 -7.55 4.23
C ALA A 181 18.25 -6.24 5.01
N THR A 182 17.07 -5.67 5.24
CA THR A 182 16.93 -4.48 6.09
C THR A 182 17.17 -4.84 7.55
N LEU A 183 17.85 -3.95 8.28
CA LEU A 183 17.97 -4.02 9.74
C LEU A 183 17.09 -3.00 10.45
N HIS A 184 16.16 -2.37 9.71
CA HIS A 184 15.19 -1.37 10.17
C HIS A 184 15.77 -0.05 10.68
N ASN A 185 16.54 -0.06 11.77
CA ASN A 185 17.16 1.10 12.37
C ASN A 185 18.32 0.68 13.28
N LEU A 186 19.11 1.66 13.77
CA LEU A 186 20.29 1.37 14.60
C LEU A 186 19.94 0.67 15.92
N ASP A 187 18.79 1.00 16.51
CA ASP A 187 18.39 0.40 17.79
C ASP A 187 18.04 -1.08 17.61
N GLU A 188 17.45 -1.49 16.48
CA GLU A 188 17.23 -2.90 16.14
C GLU A 188 18.54 -3.65 15.89
N VAL A 189 19.53 -3.02 15.24
CA VAL A 189 20.88 -3.58 15.10
C VAL A 189 21.48 -3.87 16.47
N ARG A 190 21.38 -2.92 17.41
CA ARG A 190 21.89 -3.06 18.78
C ARG A 190 21.09 -4.07 19.60
N ARG A 191 19.76 -4.06 19.50
CA ARG A 191 18.86 -4.99 20.21
C ARG A 191 19.11 -6.44 19.82
N LYS A 192 19.35 -6.69 18.53
CA LYS A 192 19.71 -8.02 18.01
C LYS A 192 21.22 -8.33 18.11
N ASP A 193 22.02 -7.37 18.60
CA ASP A 193 23.49 -7.40 18.64
C ASP A 193 24.10 -7.91 17.33
N ILE A 194 23.66 -7.35 16.19
CA ILE A 194 24.16 -7.76 14.87
C ILE A 194 25.43 -6.97 14.56
N ARG A 195 26.53 -7.68 14.29
CA ARG A 195 27.85 -7.12 13.98
C ARG A 195 28.28 -7.45 12.55
N ILE A 196 29.14 -6.61 11.99
CA ILE A 196 29.79 -6.90 10.71
C ILE A 196 30.76 -8.07 10.92
N GLY A 197 30.59 -9.13 10.13
CA GLY A 197 31.30 -10.41 10.26
C GLY A 197 30.49 -11.52 10.92
N ASP A 198 29.35 -11.21 11.56
CA ASP A 198 28.53 -12.23 12.23
C ASP A 198 27.99 -13.27 11.25
N GLN A 199 27.93 -14.52 11.71
CA GLN A 199 26.98 -15.48 11.16
C GLN A 199 25.58 -15.17 11.72
N VAL A 200 24.60 -15.11 10.84
CA VAL A 200 23.23 -14.74 11.19
C VAL A 200 22.23 -15.73 10.62
N VAL A 201 21.09 -15.83 11.30
CA VAL A 201 19.93 -16.55 10.80
C VAL A 201 19.07 -15.60 9.97
N LEU A 202 18.82 -16.01 8.73
CA LEU A 202 18.07 -15.27 7.72
C LEU A 202 16.80 -16.05 7.37
N GLN A 203 15.68 -15.34 7.26
CA GLN A 203 14.41 -15.89 6.79
C GLN A 203 13.75 -14.91 5.80
N LYS A 204 12.63 -15.32 5.20
CA LYS A 204 11.74 -14.40 4.50
C LYS A 204 10.43 -14.21 5.24
N ALA A 205 10.19 -13.01 5.75
CA ALA A 205 8.89 -12.63 6.28
C ALA A 205 7.85 -12.66 5.15
N GLY A 206 6.79 -13.44 5.35
CA GLY A 206 5.72 -13.64 4.38
C GLY A 206 6.20 -14.20 3.03
N ASP A 207 7.32 -14.92 3.00
CA ASP A 207 7.97 -15.54 1.83
C ASP A 207 8.51 -14.56 0.77
N VAL A 208 8.54 -13.27 1.11
CA VAL A 208 8.93 -12.20 0.18
C VAL A 208 10.06 -11.35 0.73
N ILE A 209 9.96 -10.86 1.97
CA ILE A 209 10.87 -9.83 2.48
C ILE A 209 11.97 -10.48 3.32
N PRO A 210 13.25 -10.41 2.92
CA PRO A 210 14.32 -10.98 3.73
C PRO A 210 14.50 -10.26 5.06
N GLU A 211 14.68 -11.04 6.13
CA GLU A 211 14.81 -10.55 7.50
C GLU A 211 15.94 -11.29 8.23
N VAL A 212 16.85 -10.53 8.85
CA VAL A 212 17.83 -11.09 9.79
C VAL A 212 17.15 -11.30 11.14
N VAL A 213 16.99 -12.57 11.53
CA VAL A 213 16.28 -12.98 12.75
C VAL A 213 17.13 -12.71 13.98
N ARG A 214 18.36 -13.25 13.98
CA ARG A 214 19.31 -13.18 15.10
C ARG A 214 20.75 -13.43 14.64
N ALA A 215 21.72 -12.93 15.41
CA ALA A 215 23.12 -13.34 15.30
C ALA A 215 23.36 -14.69 16.00
N LEU A 216 24.28 -15.49 15.46
CA LEU A 216 24.80 -16.71 16.07
C LEU A 216 26.03 -16.36 16.91
N VAL A 217 25.77 -15.85 18.11
CA VAL A 217 26.80 -15.30 19.02
C VAL A 217 27.84 -16.35 19.41
N ASP A 218 27.43 -17.61 19.49
CA ASP A 218 28.27 -18.79 19.78
C ASP A 218 29.31 -19.07 18.67
N ARG A 219 29.13 -18.51 17.47
CA ARG A 219 30.04 -18.69 16.32
C ARG A 219 30.98 -17.51 16.07
N ARG A 220 31.00 -16.54 16.98
CA ARG A 220 31.90 -15.38 16.87
C ARG A 220 33.35 -15.78 17.05
N THR A 221 34.19 -15.18 16.24
CA THR A 221 35.64 -15.34 16.25
C THR A 221 36.35 -14.24 17.04
N GLY A 222 35.63 -13.19 17.42
CA GLY A 222 36.16 -12.00 18.10
C GLY A 222 36.69 -10.93 17.13
N SER A 223 36.60 -11.16 15.82
CA SER A 223 36.97 -10.21 14.77
C SER A 223 35.80 -9.34 14.29
N GLU A 224 34.59 -9.62 14.79
CA GLU A 224 33.36 -8.94 14.40
C GLU A 224 33.35 -7.48 14.89
N ARG A 225 32.83 -6.59 14.04
CA ARG A 225 32.83 -5.13 14.31
C ARG A 225 31.42 -4.64 14.56
N GLU A 226 31.25 -3.87 15.62
CA GLU A 226 30.00 -3.17 15.89
C GLU A 226 29.73 -2.13 14.80
N PHE A 227 28.48 -2.03 14.38
CA PHE A 227 28.04 -1.03 13.40
C PHE A 227 27.51 0.21 14.12
N GLU A 228 28.06 1.36 13.74
CA GLU A 228 27.57 2.67 14.15
C GLU A 228 27.11 3.46 12.93
N MET A 229 26.11 4.30 13.14
CA MET A 229 25.66 5.20 12.06
C MET A 229 26.78 6.18 11.73
N PRO A 230 27.10 6.42 10.44
CA PRO A 230 28.17 7.33 10.09
C PRO A 230 27.83 8.76 10.53
N ALA A 231 28.85 9.51 10.97
CA ALA A 231 28.70 10.92 11.33
C ALA A 231 28.32 11.82 10.15
N ARG A 232 28.57 11.36 8.91
CA ARG A 232 28.29 12.08 7.66
C ARG A 232 27.51 11.20 6.69
N CYS A 233 26.60 11.82 5.93
CA CYS A 233 25.77 11.14 4.95
C CYS A 233 26.65 10.49 3.88
N PRO A 234 26.49 9.18 3.58
CA PRO A 234 27.33 8.48 2.61
C PRO A 234 27.12 8.94 1.16
N VAL A 235 26.15 9.83 0.92
CA VAL A 235 25.80 10.30 -0.43
C VAL A 235 26.22 11.76 -0.66
N CYS A 236 26.02 12.64 0.33
CA CYS A 236 26.23 14.08 0.16
C CYS A 236 27.14 14.70 1.23
N ASP A 237 27.76 13.88 2.07
CA ASP A 237 28.70 14.26 3.13
C ASP A 237 28.16 15.21 4.23
N THR A 238 26.87 15.56 4.18
CA THR A 238 26.22 16.39 5.21
C THR A 238 26.24 15.67 6.56
N PRO A 239 26.54 16.35 7.68
CA PRO A 239 26.44 15.77 9.01
C PRO A 239 25.09 15.10 9.25
N VAL A 240 25.11 13.86 9.72
CA VAL A 240 23.90 13.10 10.04
C VAL A 240 23.29 13.66 11.33
N ALA A 241 22.00 13.95 11.27
CA ALA A 241 21.22 14.35 12.43
C ALA A 241 20.50 13.13 13.03
N ARG A 242 20.27 13.18 14.34
CA ARG A 242 19.40 12.24 15.06
C ARG A 242 18.23 13.03 15.61
N ASP A 243 17.03 12.51 15.41
CA ASP A 243 15.83 13.07 16.01
C ASP A 243 15.86 12.84 17.53
N PRO A 244 15.71 13.86 18.39
CA PRO A 244 15.66 13.65 19.84
C PRO A 244 14.40 12.88 20.27
N ASP A 245 13.30 12.99 19.52
CA ASP A 245 12.00 12.40 19.86
C ASP A 245 11.73 11.08 19.10
N ALA A 246 12.67 10.63 18.25
CA ALA A 246 12.54 9.40 17.47
C ALA A 246 13.85 8.62 17.33
N VAL A 247 13.75 7.32 17.02
CA VAL A 247 14.87 6.40 16.82
C VAL A 247 15.68 6.69 15.53
N ARG A 248 15.26 7.70 14.77
CA ARG A 248 15.68 7.93 13.40
C ARG A 248 16.96 8.75 13.30
N HIS A 249 17.94 8.21 12.56
CA HIS A 249 19.05 8.98 12.01
C HIS A 249 18.71 9.43 10.59
N TYR A 250 19.08 10.65 10.20
CA TYR A 250 18.74 11.17 8.88
C TYR A 250 19.71 12.22 8.35
N CYS A 251 19.75 12.36 7.03
CA CYS A 251 20.41 13.45 6.34
C CYS A 251 19.48 14.69 6.31
N PRO A 252 19.84 15.80 6.98
CA PRO A 252 19.01 17.00 7.00
C PRO A 252 19.04 17.78 5.69
N ASN A 253 20.03 17.53 4.82
CA ASN A 253 20.14 18.21 3.53
C ASN A 253 19.00 17.80 2.58
N LEU A 254 18.10 18.74 2.32
CA LEU A 254 16.96 18.57 1.39
C LEU A 254 17.42 18.39 -0.06
N ALA A 255 18.59 18.90 -0.43
CA ALA A 255 19.19 18.75 -1.75
C ALA A 255 20.09 17.50 -1.88
N CYS A 256 20.07 16.58 -0.91
CA CYS A 256 20.82 15.33 -0.99
C CYS A 256 20.43 14.54 -2.26
N PRO A 257 21.37 14.16 -3.14
CA PRO A 257 21.05 13.45 -4.38
C PRO A 257 20.24 12.17 -4.18
N ALA A 258 20.46 11.43 -3.08
CA ALA A 258 19.66 10.25 -2.77
C ALA A 258 18.22 10.61 -2.40
N ARG A 259 18.00 11.70 -1.66
CA ARG A 259 16.65 12.15 -1.32
C ARG A 259 15.91 12.62 -2.56
N VAL A 260 16.55 13.47 -3.35
CA VAL A 260 16.00 13.94 -4.64
C VAL A 260 15.71 12.75 -5.55
N GLY A 261 16.65 11.83 -5.74
CA GLY A 261 16.45 10.62 -6.52
C GLY A 261 15.25 9.79 -6.04
N GLN A 262 15.10 9.62 -4.73
CA GLN A 262 13.96 8.89 -4.16
C GLN A 262 12.63 9.64 -4.30
N GLU A 263 12.61 10.98 -4.20
CA GLU A 263 11.41 11.79 -4.46
C GLU A 263 10.95 11.66 -5.91
N PHE A 264 11.88 11.77 -6.86
CA PHE A 264 11.60 11.62 -8.28
C PHE A 264 11.25 10.18 -8.65
N GLY A 265 11.86 9.19 -7.98
CA GLY A 265 11.52 7.77 -8.13
C GLY A 265 10.13 7.45 -7.62
N HIS A 266 9.70 8.07 -6.51
CA HIS A 266 8.33 7.99 -6.02
C HIS A 266 7.35 8.64 -6.99
N PHE A 267 7.70 9.82 -7.53
CA PHE A 267 6.90 10.52 -8.53
C PHE A 267 6.72 9.69 -9.81
N ALA A 268 7.78 9.15 -10.38
CA ALA A 268 7.72 8.37 -11.62
C ALA A 268 7.22 6.93 -11.41
N GLY A 269 7.30 6.39 -10.20
CA GLY A 269 6.97 5.00 -9.91
C GLY A 269 5.49 4.64 -10.05
N ARG A 270 5.21 3.33 -9.96
CA ARG A 270 3.85 2.75 -10.04
C ARG A 270 2.83 3.31 -9.04
N GLY A 271 3.29 3.85 -7.91
CA GLY A 271 2.43 4.49 -6.91
C GLY A 271 2.17 5.98 -7.16
N GLY A 272 2.88 6.60 -8.11
CA GLY A 272 2.75 8.00 -8.48
C GLY A 272 2.20 8.18 -9.90
N MET A 273 3.00 8.76 -10.79
CA MET A 273 2.64 9.02 -12.19
C MET A 273 2.73 7.80 -13.11
N ASP A 274 3.35 6.71 -12.64
CA ASP A 274 3.43 5.43 -13.36
C ASP A 274 4.05 5.60 -14.77
N ILE A 275 5.30 6.07 -14.79
CA ILE A 275 6.10 6.30 -15.98
C ILE A 275 6.93 5.04 -16.24
N ASP A 276 6.38 4.14 -17.04
CA ASP A 276 7.08 2.93 -17.46
C ASP A 276 8.41 3.26 -18.17
N GLY A 277 9.48 2.58 -17.77
CA GLY A 277 10.82 2.79 -18.31
C GLY A 277 11.67 3.82 -17.52
N ALA A 278 11.07 4.63 -16.64
CA ALA A 278 11.78 5.54 -15.75
C ALA A 278 12.32 4.82 -14.48
N GLY A 279 13.06 3.73 -14.69
CA GLY A 279 13.72 3.00 -13.60
C GLY A 279 14.89 3.79 -12.99
N TRP A 280 15.42 3.31 -11.85
CA TRP A 280 16.48 4.01 -11.09
C TRP A 280 17.69 4.40 -11.96
N ALA A 281 18.18 3.50 -12.82
CA ALA A 281 19.33 3.78 -13.67
C ALA A 281 19.09 4.89 -14.71
N VAL A 282 17.85 5.01 -15.21
CA VAL A 282 17.45 6.09 -16.13
C VAL A 282 17.29 7.38 -15.35
N LEU A 283 16.60 7.30 -14.20
CA LEU A 283 16.36 8.45 -13.35
C LEU A 283 17.66 9.08 -12.83
N SER A 284 18.62 8.27 -12.39
CA SER A 284 19.95 8.73 -11.97
C SER A 284 20.62 9.52 -13.07
N GLN A 285 20.61 9.02 -14.32
CA GLN A 285 21.20 9.75 -15.44
C GLN A 285 20.46 11.07 -15.75
N LEU A 286 19.13 11.07 -15.73
CA LEU A 286 18.34 12.29 -15.96
C LEU A 286 18.65 13.38 -14.92
N LEU A 287 18.82 12.99 -13.65
CA LEU A 287 19.15 13.89 -12.55
C LEU A 287 20.62 14.35 -12.61
N GLU A 288 21.56 13.43 -12.82
CA GLU A 288 23.02 13.71 -12.89
C GLU A 288 23.37 14.62 -14.07
N ARG A 289 22.71 14.42 -15.22
CA ARG A 289 22.87 15.26 -16.41
C ARG A 289 22.07 16.56 -16.30
N GLY A 290 21.31 16.75 -15.23
CA GLY A 290 20.49 17.94 -14.99
C GLY A 290 19.38 18.14 -16.01
N MET A 291 18.98 17.07 -16.70
CA MET A 291 17.88 17.05 -17.67
C MET A 291 16.51 17.13 -16.97
N VAL A 292 16.46 16.66 -15.72
CA VAL A 292 15.29 16.76 -14.84
C VAL A 292 15.73 17.41 -13.54
N ARG A 293 15.11 18.54 -13.18
CA ARG A 293 15.34 19.28 -11.92
C ARG A 293 14.04 19.53 -11.16
N THR A 294 12.94 19.68 -11.90
CA THR A 294 11.58 19.76 -11.37
C THR A 294 10.74 18.60 -11.90
N ARG A 295 9.56 18.38 -11.31
CA ARG A 295 8.69 17.26 -11.73
C ARG A 295 8.09 17.51 -13.12
N GLY A 296 7.88 18.76 -13.49
CA GLY A 296 7.43 19.17 -14.82
C GLY A 296 8.45 18.87 -15.92
N ASP A 297 9.74 18.85 -15.61
CA ASP A 297 10.80 18.63 -16.61
C ASP A 297 10.67 17.29 -17.32
N PHE A 298 10.15 16.24 -16.67
CA PHE A 298 9.85 14.98 -17.36
C PHE A 298 9.04 15.21 -18.64
N TYR A 299 7.99 16.03 -18.56
CA TYR A 299 7.07 16.30 -19.66
C TYR A 299 7.61 17.29 -20.69
N ARG A 300 8.80 17.83 -20.46
CA ARG A 300 9.52 18.72 -21.38
C ARG A 300 10.65 18.00 -22.13
N LEU A 301 10.95 16.75 -21.76
CA LEU A 301 11.95 15.94 -22.45
C LEU A 301 11.48 15.57 -23.86
N ASP A 302 12.36 15.71 -24.84
CA ASP A 302 12.17 15.20 -26.19
C ASP A 302 12.89 13.84 -26.41
N VAL A 303 12.66 13.21 -27.56
CA VAL A 303 13.21 11.88 -27.85
C VAL A 303 14.73 11.96 -28.05
N GLU A 304 15.19 13.03 -28.68
CA GLU A 304 16.59 13.30 -29.00
C GLU A 304 17.43 13.43 -27.73
N GLN A 305 16.91 14.11 -26.71
CA GLN A 305 17.49 14.21 -25.38
C GLN A 305 17.59 12.83 -24.71
N LEU A 306 16.53 12.04 -24.76
CA LEU A 306 16.49 10.70 -24.15
C LEU A 306 17.43 9.70 -24.83
N GLU A 307 17.72 9.85 -26.13
CA GLU A 307 18.72 9.04 -26.84
C GLU A 307 20.15 9.26 -26.36
N THR A 308 20.43 10.40 -25.74
CA THR A 308 21.78 10.65 -25.20
C THR A 308 22.10 9.74 -24.01
N LEU A 309 21.08 9.14 -23.37
CA LEU A 309 21.26 8.28 -22.20
C LEU A 309 22.05 7.01 -22.52
N ASP A 310 22.81 6.54 -21.54
CA ASP A 310 23.62 5.34 -21.69
C ASP A 310 22.72 4.11 -21.88
N ARG A 311 23.03 3.32 -22.90
CA ARG A 311 22.27 2.12 -23.31
C ARG A 311 20.83 2.41 -23.76
N TYR A 312 20.56 3.61 -24.25
CA TYR A 312 19.29 3.99 -24.86
C TYR A 312 19.41 4.12 -26.37
N ALA A 313 18.78 3.21 -27.11
CA ALA A 313 18.57 3.37 -28.55
C ALA A 313 17.32 4.22 -28.80
N ARG A 314 17.18 4.77 -30.03
CA ARG A 314 16.00 5.55 -30.48
C ARG A 314 14.68 4.92 -30.02
N LYS A 315 14.51 3.61 -30.18
CA LYS A 315 13.27 2.94 -29.80
C LYS A 315 12.98 2.98 -28.30
N SER A 316 14.01 2.84 -27.46
CA SER A 316 13.87 2.95 -26.00
C SER A 316 13.51 4.38 -25.59
N ALA A 317 14.14 5.37 -26.23
CA ALA A 317 13.84 6.78 -26.03
C ALA A 317 12.39 7.12 -26.42
N GLU A 318 11.92 6.65 -27.57
CA GLU A 318 10.52 6.78 -28.00
C GLU A 318 9.54 6.13 -27.03
N ASN A 319 9.86 4.94 -26.52
CA ASN A 319 9.00 4.23 -25.57
C ASN A 319 8.90 4.98 -24.23
N LEU A 320 10.01 5.48 -23.71
CA LEU A 320 10.04 6.28 -22.48
C LEU A 320 9.33 7.62 -22.68
N HIS A 321 9.60 8.32 -23.77
CA HIS A 321 8.89 9.54 -24.13
C HIS A 321 7.38 9.27 -24.20
N ALA A 322 6.94 8.22 -24.89
CA ALA A 322 5.53 7.86 -24.96
C ALA A 322 4.94 7.52 -23.57
N ALA A 323 5.70 6.88 -22.68
CA ALA A 323 5.26 6.61 -21.31
C ALA A 323 5.06 7.91 -20.50
N ILE A 324 5.98 8.87 -20.63
CA ILE A 324 5.86 10.21 -20.04
C ILE A 324 4.64 10.94 -20.60
N GLN A 325 4.44 10.94 -21.92
CA GLN A 325 3.28 11.60 -22.53
C GLN A 325 1.97 10.96 -22.06
N ARG A 326 1.91 9.63 -21.93
CA ARG A 326 0.74 8.92 -21.39
C ARG A 326 0.46 9.28 -19.93
N SER A 327 1.48 9.56 -19.12
CA SER A 327 1.29 9.93 -17.72
C SER A 327 0.83 11.38 -17.51
N ARG A 328 0.67 12.19 -18.57
CA ARG A 328 0.13 13.56 -18.45
C ARG A 328 -1.28 13.59 -17.88
N ARG A 329 -2.11 12.59 -18.22
CA ARG A 329 -3.48 12.43 -17.71
C ARG A 329 -3.49 11.35 -16.64
N ARG A 330 -3.82 11.72 -15.40
CA ARG A 330 -3.90 10.81 -14.26
C ARG A 330 -5.00 11.26 -13.29
N PRO A 331 -5.63 10.32 -12.56
CA PRO A 331 -6.49 10.66 -11.43
C PRO A 331 -5.81 11.59 -10.45
N LEU A 332 -6.55 12.59 -9.95
CA LEU A 332 -6.02 13.63 -9.06
C LEU A 332 -5.37 13.04 -7.80
N GLU A 333 -5.93 11.98 -7.23
CA GLU A 333 -5.39 11.28 -6.07
C GLU A 333 -4.00 10.70 -6.34
N ARG A 334 -3.71 10.28 -7.59
CA ARG A 334 -2.39 9.80 -7.98
C ARG A 334 -1.39 10.95 -8.05
N ILE A 335 -1.79 12.08 -8.62
CA ILE A 335 -0.95 13.28 -8.70
C ILE A 335 -0.60 13.75 -7.29
N VAL A 336 -1.60 13.86 -6.40
CA VAL A 336 -1.41 14.23 -4.99
C VAL A 336 -0.50 13.23 -4.27
N ALA A 337 -0.73 11.92 -4.43
CA ALA A 337 0.14 10.90 -3.84
C ALA A 337 1.58 10.99 -4.37
N ALA A 338 1.77 11.30 -5.65
CA ALA A 338 3.08 11.44 -6.30
C ALA A 338 3.90 12.63 -5.78
N LEU A 339 3.26 13.65 -5.19
CA LEU A 339 3.95 14.79 -4.56
C LEU A 339 4.84 14.38 -3.38
N GLY A 340 4.54 13.23 -2.76
CA GLY A 340 5.34 12.69 -1.66
C GLY A 340 5.25 13.51 -0.37
N ILE A 341 4.10 14.15 -0.12
CA ILE A 341 3.86 14.98 1.06
C ILE A 341 4.05 14.14 2.34
N PRO A 342 4.79 14.63 3.35
CA PRO A 342 4.94 13.93 4.62
C PRO A 342 3.58 13.55 5.24
N GLN A 343 3.47 12.35 5.80
CA GLN A 343 2.24 11.79 6.40
C GLN A 343 1.05 11.57 5.44
N VAL A 344 1.17 11.91 4.16
CA VAL A 344 0.11 11.71 3.17
C VAL A 344 0.35 10.41 2.41
N GLY A 345 -0.40 9.37 2.78
CA GLY A 345 -0.47 8.10 2.06
C GLY A 345 -1.53 8.12 0.95
N TRP A 346 -1.75 6.95 0.32
CA TRP A 346 -2.75 6.79 -0.74
C TRP A 346 -4.15 7.24 -0.30
N THR A 347 -4.65 6.73 0.84
CA THR A 347 -5.98 7.06 1.35
C THR A 347 -6.16 8.56 1.58
N THR A 348 -5.19 9.19 2.26
CA THR A 348 -5.22 10.64 2.51
C THR A 348 -5.16 11.44 1.21
N ALA A 349 -4.40 10.98 0.21
CA ALA A 349 -4.38 11.63 -1.11
C ALA A 349 -5.73 11.51 -1.83
N THR A 350 -6.42 10.38 -1.71
CA THR A 350 -7.79 10.20 -2.24
C THR A 350 -8.78 11.13 -1.56
N ASP A 351 -8.76 11.21 -0.23
CA ASP A 351 -9.66 12.10 0.51
C ASP A 351 -9.35 13.58 0.26
N LEU A 352 -8.08 13.94 0.15
CA LEU A 352 -7.67 15.31 -0.20
C LEU A 352 -8.08 15.66 -1.63
N ALA A 353 -7.97 14.74 -2.58
CA ALA A 353 -8.43 14.94 -3.95
C ALA A 353 -9.95 15.18 -4.00
N ALA A 354 -10.74 14.37 -3.31
CA ALA A 354 -12.19 14.54 -3.21
C ALA A 354 -12.56 15.90 -2.58
N TRP A 355 -11.96 16.21 -1.43
CA TRP A 355 -12.17 17.50 -0.76
C TRP A 355 -11.79 18.68 -1.68
N LEU A 356 -10.67 18.59 -2.38
CA LEU A 356 -10.21 19.67 -3.27
C LEU A 356 -11.18 19.88 -4.44
N THR A 357 -11.70 18.81 -5.04
CA THR A 357 -12.74 18.90 -6.09
C THR A 357 -14.04 19.50 -5.57
N GLU A 358 -14.45 19.19 -4.33
CA GLU A 358 -15.63 19.78 -3.70
C GLU A 358 -15.43 21.28 -3.39
N GLN A 359 -14.26 21.66 -2.86
CA GLN A 359 -13.96 23.06 -2.54
C GLN A 359 -13.71 23.91 -3.79
N LEU A 360 -13.26 23.28 -4.87
CA LEU A 360 -12.80 23.94 -6.08
C LEU A 360 -13.34 23.21 -7.31
N PRO A 361 -14.66 23.24 -7.59
CA PRO A 361 -15.22 22.60 -8.77
C PRO A 361 -14.63 23.23 -10.06
N PRO A 362 -14.48 22.44 -11.13
CA PRO A 362 -14.05 22.95 -12.42
C PRO A 362 -15.08 23.95 -12.98
N ARG A 363 -14.61 25.04 -13.56
CA ARG A 363 -15.47 26.03 -14.23
C ARG A 363 -15.77 25.57 -15.66
N ASP A 364 -16.90 26.02 -16.21
CA ASP A 364 -17.26 25.70 -17.60
C ASP A 364 -16.16 26.16 -18.57
N GLY A 365 -15.67 25.23 -19.40
CA GLY A 365 -14.60 25.48 -20.36
C GLY A 365 -13.20 25.71 -19.76
N GLU A 366 -13.02 25.53 -18.45
CA GLU A 366 -11.70 25.64 -17.81
C GLU A 366 -10.79 24.49 -18.26
N PRO A 367 -9.58 24.79 -18.79
CA PRO A 367 -8.62 23.73 -19.08
C PRO A 367 -8.12 23.11 -17.76
N MET A 368 -7.85 21.80 -17.75
CA MET A 368 -7.34 21.14 -16.55
C MET A 368 -5.88 21.48 -16.24
N SER A 369 -5.10 21.79 -17.29
CA SER A 369 -3.69 22.17 -17.22
C SER A 369 -3.44 23.60 -17.71
N GLY A 370 -2.17 24.02 -17.68
CA GLY A 370 -1.72 25.35 -18.08
C GLY A 370 -1.72 26.37 -16.93
N PRO A 371 -1.13 27.56 -17.15
CA PRO A 371 -0.93 28.57 -16.11
C PRO A 371 -2.24 29.15 -15.57
N THR A 372 -3.34 29.05 -16.33
CA THR A 372 -4.69 29.48 -15.96
C THR A 372 -5.67 28.32 -15.79
N GLY A 373 -5.20 27.08 -15.83
CA GLY A 373 -6.03 25.89 -15.70
C GLY A 373 -6.38 25.54 -14.26
N TRP A 374 -7.24 24.53 -14.12
CA TRP A 374 -7.73 24.06 -12.84
C TRP A 374 -6.61 23.69 -11.87
N LEU A 375 -5.57 22.97 -12.34
CA LEU A 375 -4.46 22.56 -11.48
C LEU A 375 -3.66 23.76 -10.93
N ALA A 376 -3.49 24.82 -11.72
CA ALA A 376 -2.83 26.05 -11.27
C ALA A 376 -3.69 26.80 -10.23
N ARG A 377 -5.01 26.85 -10.43
CA ARG A 377 -5.95 27.41 -9.46
C ARG A 377 -5.98 26.60 -8.17
N ALA A 378 -5.91 25.28 -8.25
CA ALA A 378 -5.80 24.38 -7.11
C ALA A 378 -4.50 24.61 -6.32
N ALA A 379 -3.37 24.81 -7.01
CA ALA A 379 -2.10 25.15 -6.38
C ALA A 379 -2.19 26.43 -5.55
N GLN A 380 -2.83 27.46 -6.11
CA GLN A 380 -3.06 28.74 -5.44
C GLN A 380 -3.98 28.59 -4.22
N PHE A 381 -5.12 27.89 -4.39
CA PHE A 381 -6.06 27.62 -3.31
C PHE A 381 -5.42 26.87 -2.13
N LEU A 382 -4.64 25.82 -2.40
CA LEU A 382 -3.96 25.06 -1.36
C LEU A 382 -2.91 25.90 -0.61
N ALA A 383 -2.21 26.78 -1.31
CA ALA A 383 -1.25 27.69 -0.71
C ALA A 383 -1.90 28.75 0.19
N GLU A 384 -3.04 29.30 -0.25
CA GLU A 384 -3.87 30.22 0.55
C GLU A 384 -4.40 29.52 1.80
N VAL A 385 -4.97 28.32 1.66
CA VAL A 385 -5.41 27.51 2.81
C VAL A 385 -4.24 27.26 3.78
N ALA A 386 -3.08 26.87 3.27
CA ALA A 386 -1.91 26.61 4.11
C ALA A 386 -1.40 27.83 4.87
N THR A 387 -1.51 29.03 4.29
CA THR A 387 -0.94 30.26 4.85
C THR A 387 -1.93 30.98 5.76
N GLU A 388 -3.21 31.00 5.39
CA GLU A 388 -4.22 31.81 6.06
C GLU A 388 -5.13 30.99 6.99
N ARG A 389 -5.40 29.72 6.68
CA ARG A 389 -6.37 28.87 7.40
C ARG A 389 -5.94 27.39 7.44
N PRO A 390 -4.77 27.06 8.00
CA PRO A 390 -4.21 25.70 7.97
C PRO A 390 -5.15 24.65 8.61
N GLU A 391 -5.97 25.05 9.59
CA GLU A 391 -7.00 24.22 10.23
C GLU A 391 -8.05 23.69 9.25
N ARG A 392 -8.23 24.33 8.08
CA ARG A 392 -9.19 23.87 7.07
C ARG A 392 -8.81 22.50 6.48
N PHE A 393 -7.53 22.10 6.54
CA PHE A 393 -7.13 20.76 6.14
C PHE A 393 -7.74 19.66 7.04
N GLU A 394 -8.12 19.96 8.28
CA GLU A 394 -8.82 19.00 9.16
C GLU A 394 -10.25 18.68 8.70
N ALA A 395 -10.80 19.45 7.75
CA ALA A 395 -12.06 19.11 7.11
C ALA A 395 -11.93 17.92 6.13
N VAL A 396 -10.71 17.58 5.73
CA VAL A 396 -10.43 16.39 4.92
C VAL A 396 -10.67 15.14 5.77
N THR A 397 -11.41 14.17 5.24
CA THR A 397 -11.73 12.94 5.97
C THR A 397 -10.46 12.21 6.38
N GLY A 398 -10.38 11.79 7.65
CA GLY A 398 -9.21 11.08 8.20
C GLY A 398 -7.98 11.97 8.49
N VAL A 399 -8.05 13.29 8.23
CA VAL A 399 -6.94 14.22 8.51
C VAL A 399 -7.08 14.80 9.91
N GLY A 400 -6.15 14.43 10.80
CA GLY A 400 -5.98 15.06 12.11
C GLY A 400 -4.92 16.17 12.10
N PRO A 401 -4.70 16.84 13.25
CA PRO A 401 -3.84 18.02 13.37
C PRO A 401 -2.41 17.83 12.82
N ASN A 402 -1.80 16.65 13.05
CA ASN A 402 -0.44 16.36 12.58
C ASN A 402 -0.34 16.29 11.04
N VAL A 403 -1.37 15.72 10.39
CA VAL A 403 -1.43 15.59 8.93
C VAL A 403 -1.79 16.95 8.33
N ALA A 404 -2.72 17.68 8.94
CA ALA A 404 -3.06 19.06 8.56
C ALA A 404 -1.83 19.99 8.62
N ALA A 405 -1.04 19.91 9.69
CA ALA A 405 0.22 20.66 9.81
C ALA A 405 1.23 20.27 8.70
N SER A 406 1.32 18.99 8.35
CA SER A 406 2.20 18.51 7.27
C SER A 406 1.75 19.04 5.90
N LEU A 407 0.45 19.06 5.63
CA LEU A 407 -0.14 19.65 4.42
C LEU A 407 0.11 21.15 4.35
N ALA A 408 -0.16 21.88 5.45
CA ALA A 408 0.08 23.31 5.53
C ALA A 408 1.56 23.66 5.33
N GLN A 409 2.47 22.95 5.98
CA GLN A 409 3.91 23.14 5.81
C GLN A 409 4.34 22.90 4.35
N TYR A 410 3.81 21.86 3.71
CA TYR A 410 4.17 21.54 2.32
C TYR A 410 3.68 22.61 1.33
N PHE A 411 2.42 23.02 1.42
CA PHE A 411 1.80 23.95 0.46
C PHE A 411 2.17 25.42 0.70
N SER A 412 2.54 25.81 1.93
CA SER A 412 3.18 27.11 2.21
C SER A 412 4.64 27.17 1.71
N GLY A 413 5.28 26.00 1.54
CA GLY A 413 6.64 25.87 1.01
C GLY A 413 6.68 25.58 -0.50
N SER A 414 7.21 24.41 -0.87
CA SER A 414 7.45 24.03 -2.27
C SER A 414 6.20 23.54 -3.02
N GLY A 415 5.16 23.13 -2.30
CA GLY A 415 4.00 22.45 -2.90
C GLY A 415 3.28 23.27 -3.97
N ARG A 416 3.10 24.58 -3.74
CA ARG A 416 2.53 25.50 -4.73
C ARG A 416 3.33 25.49 -6.03
N HIS A 417 4.65 25.65 -5.94
CA HIS A 417 5.54 25.71 -7.09
C HIS A 417 5.57 24.39 -7.86
N VAL A 418 5.54 23.25 -7.15
CA VAL A 418 5.48 21.93 -7.80
C VAL A 418 4.20 21.76 -8.60
N LEU A 419 3.04 22.13 -8.05
CA LEU A 419 1.77 22.01 -8.77
C LEU A 419 1.67 22.98 -9.96
N LEU A 420 2.19 24.21 -9.82
CA LEU A 420 2.27 25.17 -10.93
C LEU A 420 3.17 24.65 -12.06
N ASP A 421 4.35 24.13 -11.71
CA ASP A 421 5.28 23.52 -12.67
C ASP A 421 4.64 22.34 -13.42
N LEU A 422 3.88 21.48 -12.73
CA LEU A 422 3.13 20.40 -13.38
C LEU A 422 2.02 20.92 -14.30
N ALA A 423 1.29 21.96 -13.87
CA ALA A 423 0.25 22.58 -14.68
C ALA A 423 0.84 23.20 -15.96
N GLU A 424 1.91 23.98 -15.86
CA GLU A 424 2.64 24.54 -16.99
C GLU A 424 3.23 23.46 -17.90
N ALA A 425 3.70 22.36 -17.31
CA ALA A 425 4.21 21.22 -18.05
C ALA A 425 3.10 20.42 -18.76
N GLY A 426 1.81 20.76 -18.59
CA GLY A 426 0.69 20.13 -19.29
C GLY A 426 0.17 18.85 -18.63
N VAL A 427 0.29 18.72 -17.31
CA VAL A 427 -0.34 17.64 -16.54
C VAL A 427 -1.81 17.98 -16.29
N GLU A 428 -2.68 17.04 -16.62
CA GLU A 428 -4.13 17.18 -16.58
C GLU A 428 -4.71 16.21 -15.54
N PRO A 429 -5.17 16.71 -14.37
CA PRO A 429 -5.83 15.87 -13.38
C PRO A 429 -7.20 15.39 -13.87
N GLU A 430 -7.46 14.10 -13.75
CA GLU A 430 -8.82 13.54 -13.81
C GLU A 430 -9.44 13.67 -12.42
N LEU A 431 -10.42 14.56 -12.29
CA LEU A 431 -11.07 14.82 -11.02
C LEU A 431 -11.96 13.63 -10.63
N PRO A 432 -11.99 13.24 -9.34
CA PRO A 432 -12.97 12.28 -8.87
C PRO A 432 -14.38 12.79 -9.17
N ALA A 433 -15.31 11.87 -9.48
CA ALA A 433 -16.70 12.23 -9.61
C ALA A 433 -17.14 12.95 -8.32
N PRO A 434 -17.87 14.09 -8.43
CA PRO A 434 -18.38 14.76 -7.25
C PRO A 434 -19.16 13.72 -6.45
N ARG A 435 -18.81 13.56 -5.17
CA ARG A 435 -19.61 12.75 -4.25
C ARG A 435 -21.02 13.30 -4.40
N SER A 436 -21.94 12.49 -4.91
CA SER A 436 -23.35 12.89 -4.95
C SER A 436 -23.67 13.35 -3.54
N SER A 437 -24.09 14.60 -3.41
CA SER A 437 -24.62 15.12 -2.16
C SER A 437 -25.81 14.26 -1.78
N ALA A 438 -25.53 13.17 -1.05
CA ALA A 438 -26.45 12.62 -0.06
C ALA A 438 -26.50 13.55 1.17
N ASP A 439 -25.96 14.77 1.08
CA ASP A 439 -26.47 15.93 1.81
C ASP A 439 -27.92 16.20 1.34
N GLY A 440 -28.86 15.49 1.97
CA GLY A 440 -30.29 15.83 1.89
C GLY A 440 -31.27 14.66 1.91
N ALA A 441 -30.83 13.43 1.67
CA ALA A 441 -31.73 12.28 1.70
C ALA A 441 -31.10 11.13 2.49
N GLY A 442 -31.65 10.90 3.67
CA GLY A 442 -31.22 9.83 4.56
C GLY A 442 -31.55 10.18 6.01
N PRO A 443 -31.72 9.18 6.89
CA PRO A 443 -32.18 9.41 8.26
C PRO A 443 -31.15 10.09 9.17
N LEU A 444 -29.89 10.22 8.72
CA LEU A 444 -28.83 10.93 9.42
C LEU A 444 -28.45 12.26 8.77
N ALA A 445 -29.25 12.77 7.82
CA ALA A 445 -28.99 14.04 7.14
C ALA A 445 -28.70 15.19 8.13
N GLY A 446 -27.53 15.81 7.99
CA GLY A 446 -27.08 16.93 8.83
C GLY A 446 -26.63 16.56 10.25
N LYS A 447 -26.69 15.28 10.63
CA LYS A 447 -26.31 14.80 11.97
C LYS A 447 -24.87 14.30 11.98
N SER A 448 -24.18 14.51 13.09
CA SER A 448 -22.79 14.05 13.31
C SER A 448 -22.77 12.89 14.31
N VAL A 449 -22.11 11.80 13.93
CA VAL A 449 -22.05 10.57 14.72
C VAL A 449 -20.60 10.20 14.97
N VAL A 450 -20.25 9.96 16.24
CA VAL A 450 -18.92 9.48 16.64
C VAL A 450 -19.03 8.01 16.97
N VAL A 451 -18.10 7.20 16.47
CA VAL A 451 -18.05 5.76 16.76
C VAL A 451 -16.96 5.48 17.79
N THR A 452 -17.30 4.73 18.84
CA THR A 452 -16.37 4.29 19.88
C THR A 452 -16.71 2.88 20.39
N GLY A 453 -15.71 2.17 20.90
CA GLY A 453 -15.86 0.77 21.30
C GLY A 453 -15.89 -0.20 20.12
N THR A 454 -16.01 -1.49 20.45
CA THR A 454 -16.16 -2.60 19.51
C THR A 454 -17.64 -2.83 19.27
N LEU A 455 -18.09 -2.64 18.02
CA LEU A 455 -19.50 -2.81 17.65
C LEU A 455 -19.75 -4.22 17.09
N GLU A 456 -20.83 -4.86 17.51
CA GLU A 456 -21.27 -6.10 16.88
C GLU A 456 -21.88 -5.83 15.50
N GLY A 457 -21.30 -6.44 14.46
CA GLY A 457 -21.81 -6.35 13.08
C GLY A 457 -21.35 -5.13 12.27
N TYR A 458 -20.63 -4.17 12.87
CA TYR A 458 -19.93 -3.11 12.17
C TYR A 458 -18.47 -3.05 12.63
N ASP A 459 -17.49 -3.01 11.71
CA ASP A 459 -16.21 -2.41 12.09
C ASP A 459 -16.34 -0.88 12.06
N ARG A 460 -15.37 -0.20 12.68
CA ARG A 460 -15.41 1.26 12.78
C ARG A 460 -15.54 1.94 11.41
N GLN A 461 -14.88 1.42 10.38
CA GLN A 461 -14.95 1.98 9.04
C GLN A 461 -16.34 1.73 8.43
N ALA A 462 -16.90 0.52 8.56
CA ALA A 462 -18.23 0.17 8.09
C ALA A 462 -19.33 0.97 8.81
N ALA A 463 -19.18 1.23 10.11
CA ALA A 463 -20.07 2.12 10.86
C ALA A 463 -19.98 3.55 10.31
N GLU A 464 -18.77 4.06 10.08
CA GLU A 464 -18.57 5.38 9.50
C GLU A 464 -19.07 5.48 8.04
N ASP A 465 -18.91 4.43 7.25
CA ASP A 465 -19.44 4.31 5.88
C ASP A 465 -20.97 4.26 5.89
N ALA A 466 -21.58 3.53 6.83
CA ALA A 466 -23.03 3.48 7.01
C ALA A 466 -23.62 4.82 7.49
N ILE A 467 -22.93 5.50 8.41
CA ILE A 467 -23.25 6.89 8.81
C ILE A 467 -23.26 7.79 7.57
N ARG A 468 -22.22 7.69 6.73
CA ARG A 468 -22.08 8.49 5.50
C ARG A 468 -23.13 8.14 4.45
N ALA A 469 -23.43 6.85 4.27
CA ALA A 469 -24.46 6.37 3.34
C ALA A 469 -25.87 6.84 3.73
N ALA A 470 -26.13 7.00 5.04
CA ALA A 470 -27.39 7.55 5.56
C ALA A 470 -27.43 9.09 5.63
N GLY A 471 -26.46 9.79 5.03
CA GLY A 471 -26.40 11.26 4.96
C GLY A 471 -25.80 11.94 6.20
N GLY A 472 -25.20 11.17 7.11
CA GLY A 472 -24.56 11.67 8.34
C GLY A 472 -23.07 11.91 8.22
N LYS A 473 -22.52 12.65 9.19
CA LYS A 473 -21.08 12.96 9.30
C LYS A 473 -20.42 12.09 10.37
N ALA A 474 -19.58 11.16 9.95
CA ALA A 474 -18.76 10.35 10.85
C ALA A 474 -17.58 11.17 11.40
N ALA A 475 -17.57 11.41 12.72
CA ALA A 475 -16.55 12.23 13.39
C ALA A 475 -15.64 11.38 14.28
N SER A 476 -14.37 11.77 14.39
CA SER A 476 -13.35 11.01 15.13
C SER A 476 -13.32 11.33 16.64
N SER A 477 -13.94 12.45 17.06
CA SER A 477 -13.92 12.94 18.45
C SER A 477 -15.27 13.50 18.89
N VAL A 478 -15.57 13.35 20.20
CA VAL A 478 -16.79 13.87 20.81
C VAL A 478 -16.63 15.35 21.16
N SER A 479 -17.59 16.15 20.71
CA SER A 479 -17.68 17.60 20.94
C SER A 479 -19.14 18.02 21.22
N ARG A 480 -19.39 19.28 21.60
CA ARG A 480 -20.76 19.82 21.73
C ARG A 480 -21.55 19.82 20.41
N LYS A 481 -20.88 19.65 19.27
CA LYS A 481 -21.51 19.56 17.95
C LYS A 481 -21.82 18.11 17.55
N THR A 482 -21.48 17.13 18.38
CA THR A 482 -21.78 15.71 18.15
C THR A 482 -23.25 15.43 18.48
N HIS A 483 -23.99 14.85 17.55
CA HIS A 483 -25.41 14.53 17.77
C HIS A 483 -25.57 13.16 18.42
N PHE A 484 -24.82 12.16 17.94
CA PHE A 484 -24.87 10.80 18.46
C PHE A 484 -23.48 10.24 18.74
N LEU A 485 -23.35 9.48 19.82
CA LEU A 485 -22.23 8.59 20.05
C LEU A 485 -22.70 7.15 19.87
N LEU A 486 -22.23 6.47 18.82
CA LEU A 486 -22.40 5.02 18.70
C LEU A 486 -21.35 4.34 19.58
N ALA A 487 -21.78 3.70 20.66
CA ALA A 487 -20.91 3.13 21.68
C ALA A 487 -21.10 1.61 21.78
N GLY A 488 -20.07 0.86 21.38
CA GLY A 488 -19.99 -0.59 21.58
C GLY A 488 -19.21 -0.97 22.84
N GLU A 489 -18.89 -2.26 22.97
CA GLU A 489 -18.10 -2.76 24.10
C GLU A 489 -16.74 -2.02 24.21
N ASN A 490 -16.29 -1.73 25.43
CA ASN A 490 -15.04 -0.99 25.70
C ASN A 490 -15.00 0.46 25.15
N ALA A 491 -16.14 1.16 25.08
CA ALA A 491 -16.25 2.54 24.60
C ALA A 491 -15.39 3.61 25.34
N GLY A 492 -14.83 3.28 26.50
CA GLY A 492 -13.71 4.00 27.15
C GLY A 492 -13.92 5.50 27.38
N SER A 493 -12.86 6.29 27.16
CA SER A 493 -12.80 7.73 27.48
C SER A 493 -13.73 8.63 26.64
N LYS A 494 -14.21 8.15 25.48
CA LYS A 494 -15.16 8.88 24.63
C LYS A 494 -16.60 8.77 25.12
N LEU A 495 -16.96 7.65 25.74
CA LEU A 495 -18.27 7.48 26.39
C LEU A 495 -18.42 8.44 27.58
N ALA A 496 -17.39 8.50 28.44
CA ALA A 496 -17.37 9.45 29.56
C ALA A 496 -17.51 10.90 29.08
N LYS A 497 -16.80 11.27 28.00
CA LYS A 497 -16.87 12.61 27.41
C LYS A 497 -18.23 12.93 26.76
N ALA A 498 -18.92 11.93 26.19
CA ALA A 498 -20.26 12.11 25.64
C ALA A 498 -21.32 12.31 26.72
N GLN A 499 -21.22 11.56 27.82
CA GLN A 499 -22.08 11.72 28.99
C GLN A 499 -21.93 13.10 29.64
N GLU A 500 -20.69 13.60 29.78
CA GLU A 500 -20.41 14.94 30.30
C GLU A 500 -20.99 16.06 29.42
N LEU A 501 -21.00 15.86 28.10
CA LEU A 501 -21.48 16.84 27.12
C LEU A 501 -22.97 16.69 26.78
N GLY A 502 -23.68 15.73 27.39
CA GLY A 502 -25.10 15.48 27.13
C GLY A 502 -25.40 14.96 25.72
N VAL A 503 -24.45 14.28 25.08
CA VAL A 503 -24.61 13.71 23.73
C VAL A 503 -25.36 12.37 23.82
N THR A 504 -26.37 12.17 22.97
CA THR A 504 -27.15 10.94 22.92
C THR A 504 -26.28 9.74 22.55
N VAL A 505 -26.29 8.70 23.40
CA VAL A 505 -25.54 7.47 23.16
C VAL A 505 -26.46 6.43 22.52
N LEU A 506 -26.03 5.86 21.39
CA LEU A 506 -26.73 4.81 20.67
C LEU A 506 -25.95 3.50 20.84
N ASP A 507 -26.69 2.42 21.07
CA ASP A 507 -26.19 1.06 20.86
C ASP A 507 -26.35 0.63 19.39
N GLU A 508 -25.86 -0.56 19.06
CA GLU A 508 -25.86 -1.13 17.71
C GLU A 508 -27.27 -1.38 17.16
N GLU A 509 -28.24 -1.66 18.03
CA GLU A 509 -29.62 -1.91 17.63
C GLU A 509 -30.33 -0.60 17.31
N ALA A 510 -30.19 0.41 18.18
CA ALA A 510 -30.69 1.75 17.97
C ALA A 510 -30.07 2.40 16.72
N PHE A 511 -28.78 2.15 16.47
CA PHE A 511 -28.11 2.63 15.26
C PHE A 511 -28.66 1.98 13.99
N ARG A 512 -28.93 0.66 13.99
CA ARG A 512 -29.56 -0.01 12.84
C ARG A 512 -30.97 0.51 12.56
N ARG A 513 -31.79 0.71 13.60
CA ARG A 513 -33.12 1.31 13.46
C ARG A 513 -33.04 2.73 12.89
N LEU A 514 -32.09 3.51 13.37
CA LEU A 514 -31.85 4.87 12.88
C LEU A 514 -31.42 4.87 11.40
N LEU A 515 -30.58 3.93 10.96
CA LEU A 515 -30.21 3.78 9.55
C LEU A 515 -31.38 3.33 8.66
N ALA A 516 -32.37 2.62 9.21
CA ALA A 516 -33.59 2.20 8.52
C ALA A 516 -34.69 3.28 8.47
N GLY A 517 -34.49 4.43 9.12
CA GLY A 517 -35.45 5.54 9.14
C GLY A 517 -36.43 5.53 10.31
N GLU A 518 -36.18 4.71 11.34
CA GLU A 518 -37.00 4.64 12.54
C GLU A 518 -36.48 5.60 13.63
N SER A 519 -37.37 6.09 14.50
CA SER A 519 -37.03 6.97 15.63
C SER A 519 -36.08 6.29 16.61
N ALA A 520 -35.02 6.99 17.04
CA ALA A 520 -34.06 6.48 18.04
C ALA A 520 -34.58 6.49 19.49
N GLU A 521 -35.83 6.88 19.73
CA GLU A 521 -36.46 6.95 21.04
C GLU A 521 -37.54 5.86 21.15
N ALA A 522 -37.25 4.82 21.94
CA ALA A 522 -38.22 3.97 22.62
C ALA A 522 -37.76 3.79 24.06
#